data_AF-Q2G1L6-F1
#
_entry.id   AF-Q2G1L6-F1
#
_cell.length_a   1.000
_cell.length_b   1.000
_cell.length_c   1.000
_cell.angle_alpha   90.00
_cell.angle_beta   90.00
_cell.angle_gamma   90.00
#
_symmetry.space_group_name_H-M   'P 1'
#
loop_
_entity.id
_entity.type
_entity.pdbx_description
1 polymer ?
#
loop_
_entity_poly.entity_id
_entity_poly.type
_entity_poly.pdbx_seq_one_letter_code
_entity_poly.pdbx_strand_id
1 'polypeptide(L)'
;MKKIYKSLTVSAIVATVSLSALPQSLAITHESQPTKQQRTVLFDRSHGQTAGAADWVSDGAFSDYADSIQKQGYDVKAIDGHSNITEASLKSSKIFVIPEANIPFKESEQAAIVKYVKQGGNVVFISDHYNADRNLNRIDSSEAMNGYRRGAYEDMSKGMNAEEKSSTAMQGVKSSDWLSTNFGVRFRYNALGDLNTSNIVSSKESFGITEGVKSVSMHAGSTLAITNPEKAKGIVYTPEQLPAKSKWSHAVDQGIYNGGGKAEGPYVAISKVGKGKAAFIGDSSLVEDSSPKYVREDNGEKKKTYDGFKEQDNGKLLNNITAWMSKDNDGKSLKASSLTLDTKTKLLDFERPERSTEPEKEPWSQPPSGYKWYDPTTFKAGSYGSEKGADPQPNTPDDHTPPNQNEKVTFDIPQNVSVNEPFEMTIHLKGFEANQTLENLRVGIYKEGGRQIGQFSSKDNDYNPPGYSTLPTVKADENGNVTIKVNAKVLESMEGSKIRLKLGDKTLITTDFK
;
A
#
# COMPACT_ATOMS: atom_id res chain seq x y z
N MET A 1 12.92 -71.69 -76.32
CA MET A 1 14.25 -71.20 -75.90
C MET A 1 14.55 -71.74 -74.49
N LYS A 2 15.80 -72.15 -74.25
CA LYS A 2 16.32 -73.01 -73.14
C LYS A 2 15.98 -72.48 -71.72
N LYS A 3 15.42 -73.31 -70.81
CA LYS A 3 16.04 -74.05 -69.66
C LYS A 3 17.04 -73.19 -68.85
N ILE A 4 17.05 -73.09 -67.51
CA ILE A 4 17.23 -74.14 -66.48
C ILE A 4 16.86 -73.54 -65.08
N TYR A 5 16.26 -74.36 -64.20
CA TYR A 5 16.07 -74.14 -62.77
C TYR A 5 17.37 -74.25 -61.96
N LYS A 6 17.62 -73.34 -61.00
CA LYS A 6 18.48 -73.60 -59.84
C LYS A 6 17.86 -73.00 -58.57
N SER A 7 17.51 -73.90 -57.65
CA SER A 7 17.34 -73.65 -56.21
C SER A 7 18.63 -73.06 -55.62
N LEU A 8 18.52 -72.15 -54.65
CA LEU A 8 19.37 -72.17 -53.45
C LEU A 8 18.85 -71.18 -52.36
N THR A 9 18.54 -71.77 -51.20
CA THR A 9 18.89 -71.34 -49.84
C THR A 9 18.31 -70.04 -49.28
N VAL A 10 17.31 -70.23 -48.41
CA VAL A 10 16.93 -69.33 -47.31
C VAL A 10 18.12 -69.20 -46.35
N SER A 11 18.64 -67.98 -46.17
CA SER A 11 19.48 -67.61 -45.03
C SER A 11 18.87 -66.37 -44.39
N ALA A 12 18.08 -66.61 -43.35
CA ALA A 12 17.63 -65.56 -42.45
C ALA A 12 18.83 -65.13 -41.61
N ILE A 13 19.44 -64.00 -41.97
CA ILE A 13 20.33 -63.27 -41.08
C ILE A 13 19.44 -62.58 -40.05
N VAL A 14 19.23 -63.25 -38.92
CA VAL A 14 18.76 -62.60 -37.70
C VAL A 14 19.94 -61.79 -37.18
N ALA A 15 20.01 -60.52 -37.57
CA ALA A 15 20.86 -59.55 -36.92
C ALA A 15 20.31 -59.34 -35.51
N THR A 16 20.91 -60.03 -34.54
CA THR A 16 20.77 -59.70 -33.12
C THR A 16 21.36 -58.31 -32.92
N VAL A 17 20.51 -57.29 -33.05
CA VAL A 17 20.79 -55.98 -32.46
C VAL A 17 20.74 -56.21 -30.96
N SER A 18 21.91 -56.40 -30.35
CA SER A 18 22.12 -56.17 -28.94
C SER A 18 21.82 -54.70 -28.67
N LEU A 19 20.52 -54.38 -28.48
CA LEU A 19 20.13 -53.23 -27.69
C LEU A 19 20.70 -53.49 -26.30
N SER A 20 21.90 -52.94 -26.07
CA SER A 20 22.29 -52.54 -24.73
C SER A 20 21.16 -51.66 -24.22
N ALA A 21 20.29 -52.24 -23.42
CA ALA A 21 19.34 -51.53 -22.59
C ALA A 21 20.18 -50.63 -21.68
N LEU A 22 20.49 -49.43 -22.17
CA LEU A 22 20.77 -48.30 -21.31
C LEU A 22 19.60 -48.27 -20.34
N PRO A 23 19.83 -48.36 -19.02
CA PRO A 23 18.79 -47.96 -18.10
C PRO A 23 18.55 -46.50 -18.46
N GLN A 24 17.41 -46.23 -19.10
CA GLN A 24 16.79 -44.93 -18.96
C GLN A 24 16.50 -44.84 -17.47
N SER A 25 17.50 -44.36 -16.72
CA SER A 25 17.22 -43.61 -15.52
C SER A 25 16.31 -42.50 -16.03
N LEU A 26 15.01 -42.73 -15.90
CA LEU A 26 14.09 -41.68 -15.56
C LEU A 26 14.80 -40.95 -14.43
N ALA A 27 15.46 -39.87 -14.79
CA ALA A 27 15.75 -38.80 -13.87
C ALA A 27 14.37 -38.39 -13.38
N ILE A 28 13.89 -39.10 -12.36
CA ILE A 28 13.02 -38.54 -11.36
C ILE A 28 13.88 -37.41 -10.84
N THR A 29 13.73 -36.25 -11.48
CA THR A 29 13.97 -34.98 -10.82
C THR A 29 13.04 -35.05 -9.61
N HIS A 30 13.55 -35.64 -8.52
CA HIS A 30 13.19 -35.17 -7.21
C HIS A 30 13.49 -33.69 -7.32
N GLU A 31 12.45 -32.87 -7.53
CA GLU A 31 12.47 -31.51 -7.04
C GLU A 31 12.97 -31.66 -5.61
N SER A 32 14.23 -31.29 -5.41
CA SER A 32 14.85 -31.35 -4.10
C SER A 32 13.90 -30.59 -3.20
N GLN A 33 13.30 -31.28 -2.23
CA GLN A 33 12.42 -30.66 -1.25
C GLN A 33 13.11 -29.37 -0.79
N PRO A 34 12.49 -28.20 -0.98
CA PRO A 34 13.16 -26.92 -0.74
C PRO A 34 13.80 -26.99 0.64
N THR A 35 15.13 -26.82 0.67
CA THR A 35 15.89 -26.88 1.92
C THR A 35 15.24 -25.95 2.94
N LYS A 36 15.40 -26.20 4.24
CA LYS A 36 14.82 -25.33 5.30
C LYS A 36 15.17 -23.84 5.09
N GLN A 37 16.28 -23.56 4.40
CA GLN A 37 16.75 -22.23 3.97
C GLN A 37 15.96 -21.57 2.82
N GLN A 38 15.02 -22.25 2.17
CA GLN A 38 14.14 -21.70 1.12
C GLN A 38 12.70 -21.48 1.62
N ARG A 39 12.47 -21.58 2.94
CA ARG A 39 11.15 -21.40 3.56
C ARG A 39 11.01 -20.10 4.34
N THR A 40 11.95 -19.17 4.25
CA THR A 40 11.85 -17.89 4.97
C THR A 40 11.34 -16.77 4.06
N VAL A 41 10.35 -16.03 4.57
CA VAL A 41 9.98 -14.70 4.10
C VAL A 41 10.53 -13.67 5.09
N LEU A 42 11.33 -12.73 4.59
CA LEU A 42 11.86 -11.62 5.36
C LEU A 42 11.00 -10.38 5.15
N PHE A 43 10.63 -9.69 6.23
CA PHE A 43 10.05 -8.36 6.20
C PHE A 43 11.11 -7.33 6.56
N ASP A 44 11.21 -6.27 5.78
CA ASP A 44 12.01 -5.12 6.17
C ASP A 44 11.35 -4.39 7.35
N ARG A 45 12.14 -4.14 8.39
CA ARG A 45 11.80 -3.27 9.52
C ARG A 45 12.94 -2.25 9.78
N SER A 46 13.89 -2.15 8.85
CA SER A 46 15.11 -1.33 8.99
C SER A 46 15.03 0.05 8.33
N HIS A 47 13.93 0.34 7.61
CA HIS A 47 13.76 1.59 6.85
C HIS A 47 12.50 2.35 7.30
N GLY A 48 12.22 2.39 8.60
CA GLY A 48 11.15 3.24 9.14
C GLY A 48 9.73 2.72 8.87
N GLN A 49 9.52 1.40 8.78
CA GLN A 49 8.19 0.79 8.67
C GLN A 49 7.26 1.07 9.86
N THR A 50 7.81 1.63 10.94
CA THR A 50 7.09 2.02 12.16
C THR A 50 7.04 3.54 12.37
N ALA A 51 7.48 4.33 11.38
CA ALA A 51 7.54 5.78 11.46
C ALA A 51 6.15 6.40 11.60
N GLY A 52 6.01 7.42 12.45
CA GLY A 52 4.74 8.14 12.62
C GLY A 52 3.53 7.21 12.75
N ALA A 53 2.58 7.30 11.82
CA ALA A 53 1.37 6.48 11.82
C ALA A 53 1.56 5.06 11.26
N ALA A 54 2.65 4.79 10.54
CA ALA A 54 2.92 3.48 9.94
C ALA A 54 3.24 2.43 11.00
N ASP A 55 2.80 1.19 10.80
CA ASP A 55 3.18 0.05 11.63
C ASP A 55 3.24 -1.26 10.84
N TRP A 56 3.86 -1.18 9.66
CA TRP A 56 3.78 -2.19 8.60
C TRP A 56 4.76 -3.34 8.83
N VAL A 57 4.68 -3.93 10.00
CA VAL A 57 5.56 -5.00 10.46
C VAL A 57 4.77 -6.30 10.53
N SER A 58 5.46 -7.42 10.29
CA SER A 58 4.84 -8.76 10.24
C SER A 58 4.20 -9.22 11.54
N ASP A 59 4.51 -8.57 12.66
CA ASP A 59 3.96 -8.84 14.00
C ASP A 59 3.15 -7.65 14.55
N GLY A 60 2.75 -6.75 13.66
CA GLY A 60 1.92 -5.58 13.91
C GLY A 60 0.93 -5.45 12.77
N ALA A 61 0.70 -4.25 12.22
CA ALA A 61 -0.41 -4.02 11.30
C ALA A 61 -0.35 -4.78 9.95
N PHE A 62 0.66 -5.62 9.69
CA PHE A 62 0.72 -6.55 8.56
C PHE A 62 0.67 -8.04 9.02
N SER A 63 0.19 -8.30 10.24
CA SER A 63 0.16 -9.64 10.86
C SER A 63 -0.75 -10.62 10.13
N ASP A 64 -1.89 -10.21 9.58
CA ASP A 64 -2.78 -11.06 8.80
C ASP A 64 -2.09 -11.53 7.51
N TYR A 65 -1.30 -10.65 6.87
CA TYR A 65 -0.50 -11.05 5.72
C TYR A 65 0.61 -12.04 6.14
N ALA A 66 1.29 -11.79 7.26
CA ALA A 66 2.27 -12.70 7.82
C ALA A 66 1.68 -14.09 8.16
N ASP A 67 0.52 -14.14 8.80
CA ASP A 67 -0.24 -15.35 9.09
C ASP A 67 -0.61 -16.09 7.82
N SER A 68 -1.00 -15.37 6.77
CA SER A 68 -1.30 -15.94 5.46
C SER A 68 -0.06 -16.62 4.83
N ILE A 69 1.12 -16.01 5.00
CA ILE A 69 2.40 -16.55 4.55
C ILE A 69 2.77 -17.81 5.36
N GLN A 70 2.57 -17.79 6.68
CA GLN A 70 2.79 -18.94 7.56
C GLN A 70 1.87 -20.11 7.22
N LYS A 71 0.59 -19.86 6.92
CA LYS A 71 -0.37 -20.86 6.45
C LYS A 71 0.05 -21.51 5.13
N GLN A 72 0.87 -20.82 4.31
CA GLN A 72 1.48 -21.37 3.11
C GLN A 72 2.78 -22.16 3.37
N GLY A 73 3.19 -22.32 4.63
CA GLY A 73 4.31 -23.16 5.05
C GLY A 73 5.67 -22.43 5.13
N TYR A 74 5.66 -21.10 5.19
CA TYR A 74 6.86 -20.28 5.33
C TYR A 74 7.08 -19.81 6.78
N ASP A 75 8.34 -19.74 7.19
CA ASP A 75 8.75 -18.98 8.36
C ASP A 75 8.76 -17.48 8.01
N VAL A 76 8.15 -16.67 8.88
CA VAL A 76 8.21 -15.20 8.76
C VAL A 76 9.25 -14.66 9.73
N LYS A 77 10.14 -13.80 9.23
CA LYS A 77 11.19 -13.13 10.00
C LYS A 77 11.30 -11.68 9.58
N ALA A 78 11.99 -10.86 10.37
CA ALA A 78 12.26 -9.46 10.04
C ALA A 78 13.76 -9.18 9.91
N ILE A 79 14.09 -8.16 9.13
CA ILE A 79 15.38 -7.47 9.13
C ILE A 79 15.22 -6.21 9.99
N ASP A 80 15.87 -6.20 11.14
CA ASP A 80 15.83 -5.10 12.12
C ASP A 80 17.04 -4.17 12.01
N GLY A 81 17.02 -3.05 12.73
CA GLY A 81 18.18 -2.16 12.90
C GLY A 81 18.43 -1.24 11.72
N HIS A 82 19.69 -0.82 11.50
CA HIS A 82 20.06 0.11 10.43
C HIS A 82 21.00 -0.55 9.43
N SER A 83 20.79 -0.31 8.13
CA SER A 83 21.71 -0.75 7.06
C SER A 83 21.91 -2.27 6.96
N ASN A 84 20.89 -3.05 7.32
CA ASN A 84 20.98 -4.51 7.43
C ASN A 84 20.49 -5.24 6.18
N ILE A 85 20.14 -4.52 5.11
CA ILE A 85 19.87 -5.12 3.81
C ILE A 85 21.20 -5.37 3.09
N THR A 86 21.69 -6.60 3.19
CA THR A 86 22.96 -7.03 2.59
C THR A 86 22.75 -8.33 1.84
N GLU A 87 23.70 -8.71 0.99
CA GLU A 87 23.66 -10.03 0.35
C GLU A 87 23.59 -11.16 1.37
N ALA A 88 24.30 -11.01 2.51
CA ALA A 88 24.34 -12.03 3.56
C ALA A 88 22.98 -12.20 4.26
N SER A 89 22.30 -11.09 4.57
CA SER A 89 20.97 -11.16 5.22
C SER A 89 19.89 -11.69 4.28
N LEU A 90 19.97 -11.40 2.98
CA LEU A 90 19.00 -11.86 1.98
C LEU A 90 19.24 -13.30 1.48
N LYS A 91 20.46 -13.84 1.59
CA LYS A 91 20.84 -15.13 0.98
C LYS A 91 19.98 -16.33 1.41
N SER A 92 19.39 -16.29 2.60
CA SER A 92 18.61 -17.39 3.19
C SER A 92 17.10 -17.15 3.18
N SER A 93 16.61 -16.18 2.41
CA SER A 93 15.17 -15.97 2.20
C SER A 93 14.75 -16.33 0.79
N LYS A 94 13.49 -16.78 0.65
CA LYS A 94 12.84 -16.97 -0.65
C LYS A 94 12.15 -15.68 -1.13
N ILE A 95 11.59 -14.93 -0.19
CA ILE A 95 10.86 -13.70 -0.44
C ILE A 95 11.36 -12.64 0.54
N PHE A 96 11.55 -11.42 0.04
CA PHE A 96 11.82 -10.23 0.83
C PHE A 96 10.67 -9.23 0.61
N VAL A 97 9.98 -8.85 1.67
CA VAL A 97 8.88 -7.89 1.65
C VAL A 97 9.41 -6.57 2.18
N ILE A 98 9.18 -5.50 1.44
CA ILE A 98 9.56 -4.13 1.80
C ILE A 98 8.26 -3.32 1.92
N PRO A 99 7.69 -3.25 3.12
CA PRO A 99 6.56 -2.37 3.42
C PRO A 99 7.03 -0.93 3.49
N GLU A 100 6.25 -0.01 2.91
CA GLU A 100 6.34 1.46 2.91
C GLU A 100 7.58 2.01 3.64
N ALA A 101 8.73 1.94 2.96
CA ALA A 101 10.00 2.38 3.53
C ALA A 101 10.00 3.92 3.67
N ASN A 102 10.20 4.43 4.87
CA ASN A 102 10.25 5.86 5.19
C ASN A 102 11.70 6.37 5.33
N ILE A 103 12.70 5.54 5.03
CA ILE A 103 14.13 5.89 4.99
C ILE A 103 14.68 5.45 3.63
N PRO A 104 15.47 6.29 2.94
CA PRO A 104 15.99 5.95 1.62
C PRO A 104 17.02 4.81 1.68
N PHE A 105 16.97 3.93 0.68
CA PHE A 105 17.95 2.86 0.53
C PHE A 105 19.29 3.40 0.06
N LYS A 106 20.37 2.89 0.65
CA LYS A 106 21.74 3.15 0.23
C LYS A 106 22.04 2.48 -1.11
N GLU A 107 23.01 3.01 -1.84
CA GLU A 107 23.47 2.42 -3.11
C GLU A 107 23.86 0.93 -2.93
N SER A 108 24.48 0.57 -1.80
CA SER A 108 24.84 -0.81 -1.46
C SER A 108 23.63 -1.72 -1.23
N GLU A 109 22.55 -1.20 -0.64
CA GLU A 109 21.33 -1.97 -0.35
C GLU A 109 20.54 -2.22 -1.64
N GLN A 110 20.40 -1.17 -2.47
CA GLN A 110 19.82 -1.29 -3.81
C GLN A 110 20.56 -2.36 -4.63
N ALA A 111 21.90 -2.35 -4.62
CA ALA A 111 22.72 -3.35 -5.30
C ALA A 111 22.50 -4.77 -4.73
N ALA A 112 22.42 -4.91 -3.41
CA ALA A 112 22.15 -6.19 -2.75
C ALA A 112 20.78 -6.77 -3.15
N ILE A 113 19.72 -5.94 -3.14
CA ILE A 113 18.36 -6.36 -3.56
C ILE A 113 18.37 -6.80 -5.03
N VAL A 114 18.97 -6.01 -5.93
CA VAL A 114 19.05 -6.35 -7.36
C VAL A 114 19.78 -7.67 -7.57
N LYS A 115 20.90 -7.89 -6.86
CA LYS A 115 21.67 -9.13 -6.96
C LYS A 115 20.90 -10.33 -6.41
N TYR A 116 20.26 -10.19 -5.26
CA TYR A 116 19.38 -11.19 -4.66
C TYR A 116 18.30 -11.64 -5.65
N VAL A 117 17.59 -10.70 -6.28
CA VAL A 117 16.56 -11.03 -7.27
C VAL A 117 17.17 -11.69 -8.50
N LYS A 118 18.25 -11.15 -9.08
CA LYS A 118 18.92 -11.77 -10.25
C LYS A 118 19.33 -13.22 -10.00
N GLN A 119 19.66 -13.57 -8.75
CA GLN A 119 20.08 -14.91 -8.34
C GLN A 119 18.93 -15.87 -8.00
N GLY A 120 17.66 -15.42 -8.01
CA GLY A 120 16.49 -16.27 -7.78
C GLY A 120 15.66 -15.88 -6.55
N GLY A 121 16.09 -14.87 -5.80
CA GLY A 121 15.28 -14.25 -4.77
C GLY A 121 14.05 -13.55 -5.34
N ASN A 122 13.03 -13.37 -4.50
CA ASN A 122 11.81 -12.64 -4.87
C ASN A 122 11.60 -11.47 -3.92
N VAL A 123 11.05 -10.37 -4.44
CA VAL A 123 10.81 -9.16 -3.64
C VAL A 123 9.39 -8.62 -3.83
N VAL A 124 8.75 -8.22 -2.74
CA VAL A 124 7.47 -7.48 -2.76
C VAL A 124 7.76 -6.07 -2.29
N PHE A 125 7.48 -5.06 -3.11
CA PHE A 125 7.51 -3.66 -2.74
C PHE A 125 6.08 -3.17 -2.51
N ILE A 126 5.82 -2.56 -1.36
CA ILE A 126 4.52 -2.00 -1.01
C ILE A 126 4.77 -0.53 -0.68
N SER A 127 4.38 0.37 -1.57
CA SER A 127 4.49 1.82 -1.38
C SER A 127 3.16 2.38 -0.93
N ASP A 128 3.14 3.68 -0.67
CA ASP A 128 1.93 4.49 -0.53
C ASP A 128 2.02 5.72 -1.46
N HIS A 129 1.02 6.59 -1.39
CA HIS A 129 0.90 7.85 -2.11
C HIS A 129 1.99 8.87 -1.77
N TYR A 130 2.09 9.91 -2.61
CA TYR A 130 2.94 11.07 -2.30
C TYR A 130 2.30 11.90 -1.18
N ASN A 131 3.11 12.61 -0.39
CA ASN A 131 2.69 13.32 0.82
C ASN A 131 2.22 12.36 1.95
N ALA A 132 2.87 11.20 2.04
CA ALA A 132 2.73 10.18 3.06
C ALA A 132 3.98 10.04 3.96
N ASP A 133 4.96 10.96 3.90
CA ASP A 133 6.14 10.99 4.76
C ASP A 133 5.74 10.92 6.25
N ARG A 134 6.01 9.76 6.87
CA ARG A 134 5.55 9.46 8.23
C ARG A 134 6.51 9.94 9.32
N ASN A 135 7.78 10.23 9.00
CA ASN A 135 8.80 10.67 9.97
C ASN A 135 9.27 12.12 9.73
N LEU A 136 8.66 12.83 8.78
CA LEU A 136 8.93 14.23 8.47
C LEU A 136 10.39 14.45 8.03
N ASN A 137 10.96 13.49 7.31
CA ASN A 137 12.31 13.56 6.75
C ASN A 137 12.37 14.12 5.31
N ARG A 138 11.20 14.42 4.70
CA ARG A 138 10.95 14.86 3.31
C ARG A 138 10.89 13.74 2.28
N ILE A 139 10.95 12.48 2.69
CA ILE A 139 11.08 11.33 1.78
C ILE A 139 9.86 10.44 1.94
N ASP A 140 9.00 10.48 0.93
CA ASP A 140 7.88 9.56 0.81
C ASP A 140 8.36 8.14 0.47
N SER A 141 7.52 7.14 0.75
CA SER A 141 7.85 5.75 0.46
C SER A 141 8.10 5.48 -1.03
N SER A 142 7.33 6.12 -1.89
CA SER A 142 7.54 6.07 -3.34
C SER A 142 8.91 6.63 -3.74
N GLU A 143 9.42 7.63 -3.03
CA GLU A 143 10.73 8.24 -3.27
C GLU A 143 11.88 7.39 -2.74
N ALA A 144 11.75 6.87 -1.51
CA ALA A 144 12.70 5.92 -0.93
C ALA A 144 12.85 4.70 -1.85
N MET A 145 11.74 4.15 -2.33
CA MET A 145 11.72 2.98 -3.22
C MET A 145 12.22 3.31 -4.62
N ASN A 146 11.83 4.43 -5.24
CA ASN A 146 12.34 4.82 -6.56
C ASN A 146 13.84 5.13 -6.53
N GLY A 147 14.37 5.55 -5.37
CA GLY A 147 15.76 5.91 -5.16
C GLY A 147 16.07 7.38 -5.42
N TYR A 148 15.06 8.24 -5.53
CA TYR A 148 15.22 9.68 -5.71
C TYR A 148 14.02 10.45 -5.14
N ARG A 149 14.26 11.70 -4.76
CA ARG A 149 13.25 12.62 -4.22
C ARG A 149 12.75 13.58 -5.29
N ARG A 150 11.43 13.72 -5.40
CA ARG A 150 10.71 14.64 -6.30
C ARG A 150 11.20 16.07 -6.05
N GLY A 151 11.64 16.78 -7.10
CA GLY A 151 12.21 18.12 -6.94
C GLY A 151 13.65 18.19 -6.41
N ALA A 152 14.28 17.04 -6.19
CA ALA A 152 15.60 16.92 -5.58
C ALA A 152 16.40 15.75 -6.17
N TYR A 153 16.26 15.48 -7.47
CA TYR A 153 16.96 14.38 -8.13
C TYR A 153 18.49 14.51 -8.06
N GLU A 154 19.05 15.71 -8.18
CA GLU A 154 20.52 15.90 -8.11
C GLU A 154 21.10 15.66 -6.71
N ASP A 155 20.33 15.99 -5.66
CA ASP A 155 20.72 15.82 -4.26
C ASP A 155 19.48 15.52 -3.41
N MET A 156 19.26 14.25 -3.08
CA MET A 156 18.15 13.81 -2.24
C MET A 156 18.15 14.52 -0.86
N SER A 157 19.32 14.97 -0.38
CA SER A 157 19.47 15.67 0.90
C SER A 157 19.14 17.18 0.84
N LYS A 158 18.70 17.69 -0.32
CA LYS A 158 18.28 19.08 -0.47
C LYS A 158 17.27 19.46 0.61
N GLY A 159 17.52 20.55 1.33
CA GLY A 159 16.66 21.04 2.42
C GLY A 159 16.87 20.40 3.79
N MET A 160 17.71 19.37 3.90
CA MET A 160 18.13 18.79 5.19
C MET A 160 19.19 19.65 5.89
N ASN A 161 19.18 19.66 7.21
CA ASN A 161 20.22 20.29 8.04
C ASN A 161 21.50 19.42 8.12
N ALA A 162 22.55 19.94 8.75
CA ALA A 162 23.84 19.26 8.83
C ALA A 162 23.76 17.90 9.57
N GLU A 163 22.98 17.81 10.64
CA GLU A 163 22.83 16.57 11.43
C GLU A 163 22.11 15.50 10.60
N GLU A 164 20.98 15.84 9.97
CA GLU A 164 20.24 14.96 9.06
C GLU A 164 21.15 14.40 7.95
N LYS A 165 21.93 15.27 7.30
CA LYS A 165 22.86 14.89 6.22
C LYS A 165 23.96 13.94 6.68
N SER A 166 24.45 14.14 7.90
CA SER A 166 25.55 13.34 8.48
C SER A 166 25.08 12.02 9.12
N SER A 167 23.77 11.85 9.29
CA SER A 167 23.17 10.69 9.95
C SER A 167 23.53 9.36 9.29
N THR A 168 23.57 8.29 10.08
CA THR A 168 23.80 6.93 9.58
C THR A 168 22.80 6.53 8.50
N ALA A 169 21.56 7.04 8.58
CA ALA A 169 20.51 6.79 7.61
C ALA A 169 20.83 7.38 6.21
N MET A 170 21.46 8.56 6.15
CA MET A 170 21.80 9.22 4.88
C MET A 170 23.17 8.83 4.31
N GLN A 171 24.02 8.17 5.09
CA GLN A 171 25.34 7.72 4.61
C GLN A 171 25.22 6.71 3.47
N GLY A 172 25.79 7.02 2.32
CA GLY A 172 25.77 6.15 1.14
C GLY A 172 24.48 6.22 0.31
N VAL A 173 23.57 7.14 0.65
CA VAL A 173 22.41 7.45 -0.17
C VAL A 173 22.86 8.29 -1.36
N LYS A 174 22.45 7.88 -2.56
CA LYS A 174 22.64 8.62 -3.81
C LYS A 174 21.38 8.49 -4.64
N SER A 175 20.98 9.60 -5.25
CA SER A 175 19.86 9.60 -6.17
C SER A 175 20.11 8.65 -7.34
N SER A 176 19.10 7.85 -7.66
CA SER A 176 19.07 6.95 -8.79
C SER A 176 17.62 6.70 -9.22
N ASP A 177 17.42 6.06 -10.36
CA ASP A 177 16.11 5.58 -10.81
C ASP A 177 16.17 4.04 -10.94
N TRP A 178 16.61 3.39 -9.86
CA TRP A 178 17.07 2.00 -9.88
C TRP A 178 15.91 1.01 -10.09
N LEU A 179 14.68 1.32 -9.65
CA LEU A 179 13.52 0.48 -9.93
C LEU A 179 13.19 0.47 -11.43
N SER A 180 13.21 1.63 -12.09
CA SER A 180 12.98 1.70 -13.54
C SER A 180 14.07 0.95 -14.29
N THR A 181 15.33 1.20 -13.91
CA THR A 181 16.51 0.59 -14.52
C THR A 181 16.49 -0.93 -14.40
N ASN A 182 16.22 -1.47 -13.20
CA ASN A 182 16.39 -2.89 -12.91
C ASN A 182 15.11 -3.69 -13.14
N PHE A 183 13.96 -3.17 -12.74
CA PHE A 183 12.67 -3.89 -12.73
C PHE A 183 11.69 -3.43 -13.79
N GLY A 184 11.89 -2.25 -14.40
CA GLY A 184 11.01 -1.72 -15.44
C GLY A 184 9.73 -1.06 -14.92
N VAL A 185 9.71 -0.65 -13.66
CA VAL A 185 8.60 0.07 -13.02
C VAL A 185 9.09 1.30 -12.29
N ARG A 186 8.16 2.20 -11.96
CA ARG A 186 8.36 3.30 -11.03
C ARG A 186 7.07 3.53 -10.25
N PHE A 187 7.13 3.79 -8.95
CA PHE A 187 5.97 4.31 -8.22
C PHE A 187 5.70 5.74 -8.66
N ARG A 188 4.46 6.06 -9.01
CA ARG A 188 4.06 7.43 -9.36
C ARG A 188 3.78 8.21 -8.08
N TYR A 189 3.75 9.53 -8.20
CA TYR A 189 3.49 10.45 -7.09
C TYR A 189 2.04 10.92 -7.03
N ASN A 190 1.14 10.23 -7.74
CA ASN A 190 -0.28 10.48 -7.65
C ASN A 190 -0.83 9.99 -6.31
N ALA A 191 -1.97 10.55 -5.92
CA ALA A 191 -2.66 10.22 -4.68
C ALA A 191 -4.15 10.11 -5.00
N LEU A 192 -4.60 8.88 -5.19
CA LEU A 192 -5.97 8.52 -5.49
C LEU A 192 -6.70 8.26 -4.17
N GLY A 193 -7.93 8.73 -4.03
CA GLY A 193 -8.73 8.52 -2.84
C GLY A 193 -9.28 7.09 -2.75
N ASP A 194 -10.27 6.91 -1.88
CA ASP A 194 -10.93 5.62 -1.69
C ASP A 194 -11.61 5.13 -2.97
N LEU A 195 -11.25 3.92 -3.42
CA LEU A 195 -11.87 3.27 -4.56
C LEU A 195 -11.80 1.75 -4.46
N ASN A 196 -12.71 1.09 -5.16
CA ASN A 196 -12.62 -0.33 -5.47
C ASN A 196 -12.42 -0.50 -6.98
N THR A 197 -11.69 -1.52 -7.39
CA THR A 197 -11.47 -1.80 -8.81
C THR A 197 -11.66 -3.28 -9.15
N SER A 198 -12.39 -3.52 -10.23
CA SER A 198 -12.48 -4.81 -10.91
C SER A 198 -11.70 -4.83 -12.23
N ASN A 199 -10.92 -3.77 -12.52
CA ASN A 199 -10.06 -3.68 -13.70
C ASN A 199 -8.79 -4.52 -13.49
N ILE A 200 -8.98 -5.84 -13.55
CA ILE A 200 -7.98 -6.85 -13.20
C ILE A 200 -7.73 -7.72 -14.44
N VAL A 201 -6.46 -7.96 -14.76
CA VAL A 201 -6.14 -8.83 -15.90
C VAL A 201 -6.51 -10.27 -15.57
N SER A 202 -6.81 -11.08 -16.60
CA SER A 202 -7.15 -12.49 -16.38
C SER A 202 -6.01 -13.27 -15.69
N SER A 203 -6.37 -14.34 -14.99
CA SER A 203 -5.41 -15.27 -14.34
C SER A 203 -4.32 -15.77 -15.30
N LYS A 204 -4.68 -16.07 -16.55
CA LYS A 204 -3.72 -16.45 -17.60
C LYS A 204 -2.72 -15.33 -17.91
N GLU A 205 -3.17 -14.08 -17.88
CA GLU A 205 -2.36 -12.89 -18.15
C GLU A 205 -1.57 -12.38 -16.91
N SER A 206 -1.62 -13.11 -15.79
CA SER A 206 -0.96 -12.76 -14.52
C SER A 206 -0.21 -13.93 -13.88
N PHE A 207 0.10 -14.99 -14.62
CA PHE A 207 0.71 -16.23 -14.07
C PHE A 207 -0.10 -16.88 -12.93
N GLY A 208 -1.43 -16.72 -12.94
CA GLY A 208 -2.34 -17.24 -11.93
C GLY A 208 -2.54 -16.33 -10.73
N ILE A 209 -1.87 -15.17 -10.67
CA ILE A 209 -1.94 -14.28 -9.50
C ILE A 209 -3.36 -13.75 -9.27
N THR A 210 -4.08 -13.46 -10.36
CA THR A 210 -5.44 -12.90 -10.28
C THR A 210 -6.54 -13.97 -10.24
N GLU A 211 -6.17 -15.25 -10.05
CA GLU A 211 -7.14 -16.33 -9.96
C GLU A 211 -8.15 -16.10 -8.84
N GLY A 212 -9.42 -15.97 -9.24
CA GLY A 212 -10.54 -15.73 -8.34
C GLY A 212 -10.51 -14.40 -7.58
N VAL A 213 -9.70 -13.43 -8.00
CA VAL A 213 -9.71 -12.05 -7.49
C VAL A 213 -10.68 -11.25 -8.39
N LYS A 214 -11.77 -10.74 -7.82
CA LYS A 214 -12.82 -10.01 -8.55
C LYS A 214 -12.77 -8.51 -8.31
N SER A 215 -12.36 -8.10 -7.12
CA SER A 215 -12.27 -6.70 -6.72
C SER A 215 -11.11 -6.51 -5.76
N VAL A 216 -10.50 -5.33 -5.78
CA VAL A 216 -9.41 -4.92 -4.88
C VAL A 216 -9.71 -3.50 -4.41
N SER A 217 -9.49 -3.19 -3.13
CA SER A 217 -9.65 -1.83 -2.59
C SER A 217 -8.36 -1.01 -2.62
N MET A 218 -8.53 0.29 -2.54
CA MET A 218 -7.48 1.30 -2.39
C MET A 218 -7.98 2.38 -1.44
N HIS A 219 -7.11 2.82 -0.53
CA HIS A 219 -7.31 3.93 0.40
C HIS A 219 -6.14 4.88 0.31
N ALA A 220 -6.38 6.05 -0.29
CA ALA A 220 -5.38 7.09 -0.48
C ALA A 220 -4.17 6.73 -1.37
N GLY A 221 -4.01 5.51 -1.91
CA GLY A 221 -2.78 5.06 -2.58
C GLY A 221 -2.36 5.69 -3.91
N SER A 222 -1.32 5.10 -4.51
CA SER A 222 -0.70 5.50 -5.79
C SER A 222 -0.83 4.43 -6.87
N THR A 223 -0.47 4.79 -8.11
CA THR A 223 -0.22 3.82 -9.19
C THR A 223 1.26 3.73 -9.54
N LEU A 224 1.60 2.84 -10.45
CA LEU A 224 2.92 2.65 -11.01
C LEU A 224 2.97 3.04 -12.48
N ALA A 225 4.16 3.41 -12.93
CA ALA A 225 4.48 3.52 -14.35
C ALA A 225 5.22 2.29 -14.83
N ILE A 226 4.75 1.66 -15.91
CA ILE A 226 5.54 0.68 -16.66
C ILE A 226 6.55 1.45 -17.50
N THR A 227 7.82 1.37 -17.11
CA THR A 227 8.94 2.07 -17.80
C THR A 227 9.66 1.14 -18.79
N ASN A 228 9.59 -0.17 -18.57
CA ASN A 228 10.06 -1.19 -19.51
C ASN A 228 9.11 -2.41 -19.54
N PRO A 229 8.23 -2.50 -20.55
CA PRO A 229 7.28 -3.62 -20.68
C PRO A 229 7.91 -5.00 -20.93
N GLU A 230 9.19 -5.07 -21.30
CA GLU A 230 9.88 -6.35 -21.43
C GLU A 230 10.25 -6.96 -20.07
N LYS A 231 10.28 -6.13 -19.02
CA LYS A 231 10.60 -6.51 -17.64
C LYS A 231 9.39 -6.54 -16.73
N ALA A 232 8.46 -5.59 -16.89
CA ALA A 232 7.31 -5.42 -16.02
C ALA A 232 5.96 -5.37 -16.74
N LYS A 233 4.91 -5.74 -16.00
CA LYS A 233 3.52 -5.73 -16.44
C LYS A 233 2.59 -5.40 -15.27
N GLY A 234 1.57 -4.59 -15.53
CA GLY A 234 0.45 -4.34 -14.63
C GLY A 234 -0.57 -5.47 -14.63
N ILE A 235 -1.08 -5.82 -13.45
CA ILE A 235 -2.07 -6.89 -13.25
C ILE A 235 -3.38 -6.40 -12.60
N VAL A 236 -3.33 -5.28 -11.88
CA VAL A 236 -4.51 -4.59 -11.35
C VAL A 236 -4.39 -3.12 -11.75
N TYR A 237 -5.46 -2.54 -12.24
CA TYR A 237 -5.56 -1.13 -12.64
C TYR A 237 -6.70 -0.46 -11.90
N THR A 238 -6.69 0.86 -11.85
CA THR A 238 -7.82 1.63 -11.33
C THR A 238 -9.02 1.56 -12.30
N PRO A 239 -10.23 1.96 -11.88
CA PRO A 239 -11.34 2.14 -12.80
C PRO A 239 -10.99 3.10 -13.94
N GLU A 240 -11.54 2.86 -15.12
CA GLU A 240 -11.43 3.80 -16.24
C GLU A 240 -12.25 5.08 -15.94
N GLN A 241 -11.84 6.21 -16.49
CA GLN A 241 -12.59 7.48 -16.43
C GLN A 241 -12.91 7.95 -15.00
N LEU A 242 -11.92 7.90 -14.10
CA LEU A 242 -12.09 8.36 -12.73
C LEU A 242 -12.52 9.84 -12.70
N PRO A 243 -13.59 10.19 -11.97
CA PRO A 243 -13.98 11.57 -11.78
C PRO A 243 -12.96 12.29 -10.89
N ALA A 244 -12.86 13.62 -11.00
CA ALA A 244 -11.92 14.42 -10.21
C ALA A 244 -12.07 14.21 -8.69
N LYS A 245 -13.28 13.88 -8.19
CA LYS A 245 -13.54 13.58 -6.78
C LYS A 245 -12.88 12.30 -6.26
N SER A 246 -12.39 11.44 -7.16
CA SER A 246 -11.65 10.24 -6.81
C SER A 246 -10.19 10.52 -6.48
N LYS A 247 -9.71 11.77 -6.56
CA LYS A 247 -8.41 12.15 -6.00
C LYS A 247 -8.49 12.13 -4.47
N TRP A 248 -7.38 11.83 -3.81
CA TRP A 248 -7.30 12.01 -2.37
C TRP A 248 -7.42 13.49 -2.03
N SER A 249 -8.16 13.84 -0.98
CA SER A 249 -8.47 15.24 -0.66
C SER A 249 -7.25 16.07 -0.25
N HIS A 250 -6.14 15.41 0.09
CA HIS A 250 -4.87 16.04 0.46
C HIS A 250 -3.78 15.81 -0.59
N ALA A 251 -4.15 15.40 -1.81
CA ALA A 251 -3.23 15.37 -2.92
C ALA A 251 -2.70 16.79 -3.20
N VAL A 252 -1.38 16.92 -3.20
CA VAL A 252 -0.63 18.20 -3.41
C VAL A 252 -0.57 18.63 -4.89
N ASP A 253 -1.15 17.83 -5.79
CA ASP A 253 -1.30 18.14 -7.19
C ASP A 253 -2.66 17.62 -7.70
N GLN A 254 -2.80 17.36 -8.99
CA GLN A 254 -4.04 16.87 -9.58
C GLN A 254 -4.51 15.50 -9.03
N GLY A 255 -3.62 14.70 -8.40
CA GLY A 255 -3.93 13.43 -7.74
C GLY A 255 -4.31 12.26 -8.66
N ILE A 256 -4.87 12.52 -9.84
CA ILE A 256 -5.14 11.56 -10.91
C ILE A 256 -4.51 12.12 -12.19
N TYR A 257 -3.56 11.41 -12.80
CA TYR A 257 -2.68 11.99 -13.82
C TYR A 257 -3.18 11.77 -15.25
N ASN A 258 -3.89 10.68 -15.51
CA ASN A 258 -4.33 10.25 -16.84
C ASN A 258 -5.77 9.71 -16.83
N GLY A 259 -6.56 9.99 -15.79
CA GLY A 259 -7.98 9.71 -15.73
C GLY A 259 -8.35 8.27 -15.35
N GLY A 260 -7.42 7.51 -14.77
CA GLY A 260 -7.65 6.13 -14.36
C GLY A 260 -7.29 5.07 -15.42
N GLY A 261 -7.61 3.82 -15.10
CA GLY A 261 -7.42 2.69 -16.01
C GLY A 261 -5.97 2.39 -16.37
N LYS A 262 -5.77 1.81 -17.55
CA LYS A 262 -4.41 1.53 -18.06
C LYS A 262 -3.60 2.80 -18.35
N ALA A 263 -4.27 3.90 -18.67
CA ALA A 263 -3.60 5.17 -18.95
C ALA A 263 -2.95 5.77 -17.69
N GLU A 264 -3.57 5.58 -16.52
CA GLU A 264 -3.01 5.93 -15.20
C GLU A 264 -1.84 5.04 -14.78
N GLY A 265 -1.66 3.89 -15.44
CA GLY A 265 -0.73 2.87 -15.03
C GLY A 265 -1.30 1.96 -13.92
N PRO A 266 -0.66 0.80 -13.69
CA PRO A 266 -1.21 -0.19 -12.79
C PRO A 266 -1.18 0.22 -11.33
N TYR A 267 -2.18 -0.22 -10.58
CA TYR A 267 -2.18 -0.22 -9.12
C TYR A 267 -1.28 -1.34 -8.55
N VAL A 268 -1.31 -2.52 -9.18
CA VAL A 268 -0.43 -3.65 -8.85
C VAL A 268 0.30 -4.12 -10.11
N ALA A 269 1.62 -4.26 -10.01
CA ALA A 269 2.48 -4.70 -11.11
C ALA A 269 3.41 -5.85 -10.68
N ILE A 270 3.91 -6.58 -11.68
CA ILE A 270 4.89 -7.65 -11.50
C ILE A 270 6.06 -7.46 -12.45
N SER A 271 7.22 -8.01 -12.09
CA SER A 271 8.43 -8.01 -12.90
C SER A 271 9.15 -9.36 -12.82
N LYS A 272 9.85 -9.74 -13.89
CA LYS A 272 10.80 -10.86 -13.90
C LYS A 272 12.19 -10.34 -14.23
N VAL A 273 13.15 -10.56 -13.32
CA VAL A 273 14.53 -10.07 -13.45
C VAL A 273 15.52 -11.19 -13.14
N GLY A 274 16.31 -11.59 -14.14
CA GLY A 274 17.20 -12.75 -14.01
C GLY A 274 16.41 -14.00 -13.65
N LYS A 275 16.80 -14.67 -12.56
CA LYS A 275 16.09 -15.85 -12.05
C LYS A 275 14.97 -15.51 -11.07
N GLY A 276 14.87 -14.28 -10.60
CA GLY A 276 13.90 -13.87 -9.60
C GLY A 276 12.70 -13.14 -10.16
N LYS A 277 11.85 -12.68 -9.26
CA LYS A 277 10.61 -11.96 -9.55
C LYS A 277 10.44 -10.79 -8.58
N ALA A 278 9.63 -9.82 -8.98
CA ALA A 278 9.19 -8.75 -8.10
C ALA A 278 7.70 -8.50 -8.25
N ALA A 279 7.03 -8.09 -7.16
CA ALA A 279 5.69 -7.52 -7.18
C ALA A 279 5.72 -6.12 -6.56
N PHE A 280 4.82 -5.26 -7.00
CA PHE A 280 4.74 -3.86 -6.60
C PHE A 280 3.28 -3.48 -6.35
N ILE A 281 3.00 -2.90 -5.19
CA ILE A 281 1.66 -2.50 -4.74
C ILE A 281 1.73 -1.02 -4.36
N GLY A 282 0.84 -0.20 -4.92
CA GLY A 282 0.87 1.26 -4.74
C GLY A 282 0.21 1.80 -3.47
N ASP A 283 -0.30 0.94 -2.60
CA ASP A 283 -1.04 1.31 -1.38
C ASP A 283 -0.74 0.30 -0.26
N SER A 284 -0.32 0.79 0.91
CA SER A 284 -0.12 -0.04 2.10
C SER A 284 -1.43 -0.58 2.64
N SER A 285 -2.51 0.21 2.56
CA SER A 285 -3.81 -0.05 3.17
C SER A 285 -4.41 -1.36 2.71
N LEU A 286 -4.16 -1.78 1.46
CA LEU A 286 -4.55 -3.08 0.92
C LEU A 286 -4.05 -4.27 1.76
N VAL A 287 -2.90 -4.11 2.41
CA VAL A 287 -2.19 -5.14 3.17
C VAL A 287 -2.44 -5.03 4.67
N GLU A 288 -2.81 -3.84 5.13
CA GLU A 288 -3.00 -3.52 6.54
C GLU A 288 -4.07 -4.38 7.21
N ASP A 289 -3.89 -4.58 8.51
CA ASP A 289 -4.86 -5.09 9.44
C ASP A 289 -4.98 -4.16 10.66
N SER A 290 -5.93 -4.46 11.53
CA SER A 290 -6.19 -3.74 12.77
C SER A 290 -5.32 -4.21 13.95
N SER A 291 -4.00 -4.32 13.79
CA SER A 291 -3.09 -4.74 14.88
C SER A 291 -1.80 -3.91 15.04
N PRO A 292 -1.87 -2.56 15.04
CA PRO A 292 -0.68 -1.75 15.31
C PRO A 292 -0.05 -2.14 16.67
N LYS A 293 1.27 -2.34 16.65
CA LYS A 293 2.06 -2.82 17.78
C LYS A 293 2.77 -1.71 18.54
N TYR A 294 3.22 -0.67 17.84
CA TYR A 294 4.03 0.42 18.39
C TYR A 294 3.23 1.72 18.43
N VAL A 295 3.59 2.62 19.34
CA VAL A 295 3.11 4.02 19.31
C VAL A 295 3.95 4.85 18.34
N ARG A 296 3.48 6.05 18.00
CA ARG A 296 4.25 6.97 17.16
C ARG A 296 5.55 7.39 17.84
N GLU A 297 6.66 7.37 17.12
CA GLU A 297 7.98 7.73 17.66
C GLU A 297 8.15 9.22 17.97
N ASP A 298 7.37 10.09 17.32
CA ASP A 298 7.44 11.55 17.43
C ASP A 298 6.68 12.09 18.65
N ASN A 299 5.50 11.56 18.95
CA ASN A 299 4.60 12.09 19.97
C ASN A 299 4.06 11.04 20.97
N GLY A 300 4.20 9.73 20.70
CA GLY A 300 3.79 8.65 21.59
C GLY A 300 2.29 8.32 21.55
N GLU A 301 1.54 8.93 20.62
CA GLU A 301 0.13 8.60 20.41
C GLU A 301 -0.04 7.20 19.81
N LYS A 302 -1.22 6.62 20.03
CA LYS A 302 -1.59 5.33 19.41
C LYS A 302 -1.74 5.49 17.91
N LYS A 303 -1.35 4.46 17.16
CA LYS A 303 -1.52 4.40 15.71
C LYS A 303 -2.91 3.87 15.35
N LYS A 304 -3.37 4.27 14.16
CA LYS A 304 -4.64 3.86 13.56
C LYS A 304 -4.33 3.26 12.20
N THR A 305 -4.90 2.11 11.90
CA THR A 305 -4.64 1.35 10.68
C THR A 305 -5.96 0.92 10.06
N TYR A 306 -5.93 0.53 8.79
CA TYR A 306 -7.08 0.06 8.03
C TYR A 306 -7.09 -1.47 7.96
N ASP A 307 -8.22 -2.15 8.17
CA ASP A 307 -8.28 -3.62 8.01
C ASP A 307 -8.44 -4.04 6.54
N GLY A 308 -7.59 -3.48 5.67
CA GLY A 308 -7.73 -3.65 4.23
C GLY A 308 -7.37 -5.05 3.74
N PHE A 309 -6.61 -5.85 4.49
CA PHE A 309 -6.36 -7.25 4.15
C PHE A 309 -7.67 -8.04 3.97
N LYS A 310 -8.70 -7.72 4.77
CA LYS A 310 -10.02 -8.37 4.75
C LYS A 310 -10.99 -7.74 3.76
N GLU A 311 -10.63 -6.63 3.14
CA GLU A 311 -11.48 -5.97 2.17
C GLU A 311 -11.41 -6.63 0.79
N GLN A 312 -12.55 -6.62 0.09
CA GLN A 312 -12.68 -7.16 -1.26
C GLN A 312 -12.03 -8.55 -1.38
N ASP A 313 -11.11 -8.74 -2.33
CA ASP A 313 -10.28 -9.93 -2.45
C ASP A 313 -8.78 -9.63 -2.15
N ASN A 314 -8.48 -8.60 -1.34
CA ASN A 314 -7.12 -8.13 -1.08
C ASN A 314 -6.22 -9.23 -0.52
N GLY A 315 -6.63 -9.87 0.59
CA GLY A 315 -5.89 -10.99 1.16
C GLY A 315 -5.74 -12.18 0.21
N LYS A 316 -6.69 -12.40 -0.71
CA LYS A 316 -6.58 -13.44 -1.75
C LYS A 316 -5.53 -13.08 -2.80
N LEU A 317 -5.50 -11.82 -3.25
CA LEU A 317 -4.46 -11.33 -4.15
C LEU A 317 -3.07 -11.50 -3.52
N LEU A 318 -2.90 -11.10 -2.25
CA LEU A 318 -1.64 -11.22 -1.51
C LEU A 318 -1.21 -12.68 -1.32
N ASN A 319 -2.15 -13.57 -1.01
CA ASN A 319 -1.91 -15.00 -0.96
C ASN A 319 -1.40 -15.53 -2.31
N ASN A 320 -2.06 -15.16 -3.41
CA ASN A 320 -1.68 -15.59 -4.74
C ASN A 320 -0.32 -15.03 -5.18
N ILE A 321 0.02 -13.78 -4.81
CA ILE A 321 1.36 -13.21 -5.05
C ILE A 321 2.43 -14.06 -4.35
N THR A 322 2.22 -14.39 -3.07
CA THR A 322 3.13 -15.24 -2.29
C THR A 322 3.29 -16.62 -2.92
N ALA A 323 2.18 -17.26 -3.32
CA ALA A 323 2.16 -18.55 -3.99
C ALA A 323 2.79 -18.53 -5.39
N TRP A 324 2.81 -17.38 -6.07
CA TRP A 324 3.53 -17.23 -7.33
C TRP A 324 5.03 -17.02 -7.11
N MET A 325 5.42 -16.27 -6.09
CA MET A 325 6.82 -16.04 -5.72
C MET A 325 7.52 -17.31 -5.23
N SER A 326 6.78 -18.22 -4.60
CA SER A 326 7.32 -19.51 -4.15
C SER A 326 7.79 -20.41 -5.28
N LYS A 327 7.12 -20.35 -6.44
CA LYS A 327 7.42 -21.20 -7.60
C LYS A 327 8.74 -20.78 -8.23
N ASP A 328 9.57 -21.75 -8.57
CA ASP A 328 10.79 -21.47 -9.30
C ASP A 328 10.50 -20.82 -10.65
N ASN A 329 11.37 -19.89 -11.02
CA ASN A 329 11.28 -19.20 -12.29
C ASN A 329 11.93 -20.07 -13.37
N ASP A 330 11.26 -20.25 -14.49
CA ASP A 330 11.81 -20.90 -15.69
C ASP A 330 12.97 -20.12 -16.34
N GLY A 331 13.32 -18.95 -15.78
CA GLY A 331 14.37 -18.06 -16.27
C GLY A 331 13.95 -17.22 -17.48
N LYS A 332 12.71 -17.35 -17.96
CA LYS A 332 12.20 -16.56 -19.08
C LYS A 332 11.86 -15.15 -18.61
N SER A 333 12.25 -14.15 -19.41
CA SER A 333 11.74 -12.78 -19.25
C SER A 333 10.24 -12.73 -19.52
N LEU A 334 9.58 -11.60 -19.20
CA LEU A 334 8.17 -11.43 -19.61
C LEU A 334 8.02 -11.51 -21.13
N LYS A 335 8.96 -10.95 -21.89
CA LYS A 335 8.99 -11.03 -23.36
C LYS A 335 9.07 -12.47 -23.90
N ALA A 336 9.74 -13.36 -23.18
CA ALA A 336 9.85 -14.77 -23.55
C ALA A 336 8.71 -15.64 -22.98
N SER A 337 7.76 -15.04 -22.25
CA SER A 337 6.54 -15.69 -21.79
C SER A 337 5.42 -15.59 -22.83
N SER A 338 4.29 -16.27 -22.58
CA SER A 338 3.09 -16.18 -23.44
C SER A 338 2.17 -15.00 -23.09
N LEU A 339 2.60 -14.08 -22.24
CA LEU A 339 1.81 -12.93 -21.80
C LEU A 339 1.76 -11.83 -22.86
N THR A 340 0.64 -11.12 -22.90
CA THR A 340 0.55 -9.86 -23.62
C THR A 340 1.33 -8.79 -22.85
N LEU A 341 2.37 -8.22 -23.46
CA LEU A 341 3.13 -7.13 -22.82
C LEU A 341 2.30 -5.85 -22.77
N ASP A 342 2.54 -5.03 -21.74
CA ASP A 342 1.96 -3.69 -21.69
C ASP A 342 2.70 -2.73 -22.63
N THR A 343 2.22 -1.49 -22.68
CA THR A 343 2.96 -0.38 -23.28
C THR A 343 3.59 0.45 -22.18
N LYS A 344 4.57 1.29 -22.52
CA LYS A 344 5.12 2.24 -21.55
C LYS A 344 4.02 3.19 -21.09
N THR A 345 3.89 3.38 -19.78
CA THR A 345 2.98 4.38 -19.22
C THR A 345 3.40 5.77 -19.71
N LYS A 346 2.44 6.56 -20.18
CA LYS A 346 2.69 7.94 -20.61
C LYS A 346 2.86 8.82 -19.39
N LEU A 347 4.07 9.32 -19.19
CA LEU A 347 4.41 10.21 -18.09
C LEU A 347 4.18 11.68 -18.46
N LEU A 348 3.76 12.46 -17.47
CA LEU A 348 3.81 13.91 -17.48
C LEU A 348 5.26 14.38 -17.29
N ASP A 349 5.58 15.62 -17.70
CA ASP A 349 6.97 16.09 -17.69
C ASP A 349 7.54 16.16 -16.26
N PHE A 350 6.74 16.55 -15.28
CA PHE A 350 7.13 16.60 -13.86
C PHE A 350 7.33 15.22 -13.20
N GLU A 351 6.97 14.12 -13.88
CA GLU A 351 7.21 12.77 -13.38
C GLU A 351 8.58 12.22 -13.81
N ARG A 352 9.29 12.93 -14.69
CA ARG A 352 10.67 12.57 -15.06
C ARG A 352 11.59 12.92 -13.91
N PRO A 353 12.45 11.99 -13.42
CA PRO A 353 13.26 12.22 -12.23
C PRO A 353 14.01 13.56 -12.26
N GLU A 354 14.73 13.82 -13.34
CA GLU A 354 15.56 15.02 -13.57
C GLU A 354 14.77 16.32 -13.79
N ARG A 355 13.46 16.24 -14.05
CA ARG A 355 12.57 17.40 -14.21
C ARG A 355 11.47 17.47 -13.17
N SER A 356 11.51 16.56 -12.19
CA SER A 356 10.50 16.51 -11.16
C SER A 356 10.54 17.77 -10.32
N THR A 357 9.37 18.20 -9.87
CA THR A 357 9.20 19.41 -9.06
C THR A 357 8.50 19.05 -7.77
N GLU A 358 9.03 19.54 -6.65
CA GLU A 358 8.38 19.51 -5.34
C GLU A 358 7.20 20.52 -5.39
N PRO A 359 5.93 20.05 -5.37
CA PRO A 359 4.77 20.91 -5.59
C PRO A 359 4.42 21.76 -4.38
N GLU A 360 4.68 21.25 -3.17
CA GLU A 360 4.52 21.92 -1.89
C GLU A 360 5.78 21.71 -1.04
N LYS A 361 6.02 22.60 -0.08
CA LYS A 361 7.24 22.58 0.73
C LYS A 361 7.28 21.33 1.61
N GLU A 362 8.40 20.60 1.56
CA GLU A 362 8.67 19.48 2.45
C GLU A 362 9.64 19.82 3.62
N PRO A 363 9.50 19.18 4.81
CA PRO A 363 8.43 18.25 5.15
C PRO A 363 7.10 18.99 5.27
N TRP A 364 6.01 18.33 4.92
CA TRP A 364 4.64 18.88 4.92
C TRP A 364 4.19 19.44 6.28
N SER A 365 4.87 19.09 7.38
CA SER A 365 4.71 19.70 8.69
C SER A 365 6.03 19.80 9.44
N GLN A 366 6.10 20.73 10.40
CA GLN A 366 7.25 20.87 11.28
C GLN A 366 7.30 19.69 12.28
N PRO A 367 8.43 18.96 12.37
CA PRO A 367 8.65 17.95 13.40
C PRO A 367 8.34 18.47 14.82
N PRO A 368 7.67 17.67 15.67
CA PRO A 368 7.46 18.02 17.07
C PRO A 368 8.77 18.37 17.79
N SER A 369 8.71 19.29 18.74
CA SER A 369 9.90 19.74 19.47
C SER A 369 10.61 18.57 20.15
N GLY A 370 11.92 18.46 19.88
CA GLY A 370 12.78 17.42 20.43
C GLY A 370 12.79 16.10 19.66
N TYR A 371 11.91 15.89 18.66
CA TYR A 371 11.93 14.72 17.80
C TYR A 371 12.95 14.87 16.67
N LYS A 372 13.73 13.82 16.43
CA LYS A 372 14.69 13.71 15.33
C LYS A 372 14.55 12.32 14.72
N TRP A 373 14.01 12.23 13.51
CA TRP A 373 13.78 10.95 12.80
C TRP A 373 15.04 10.08 12.65
N TYR A 374 16.22 10.69 12.67
CA TYR A 374 17.52 10.03 12.53
C TYR A 374 18.21 9.68 13.86
N ASP A 375 17.59 9.99 15.00
CA ASP A 375 18.17 9.77 16.34
C ASP A 375 17.15 9.08 17.27
N PRO A 376 17.24 7.73 17.40
CA PRO A 376 16.33 6.94 18.23
C PRO A 376 16.30 7.34 19.71
N THR A 377 17.32 8.04 20.22
CA THR A 377 17.32 8.52 21.62
C THR A 377 16.21 9.56 21.86
N THR A 378 15.74 10.21 20.79
CA THR A 378 14.62 11.16 20.83
C THR A 378 13.25 10.49 20.86
N PHE A 379 13.16 9.22 20.47
CA PHE A 379 11.88 8.53 20.28
C PHE A 379 11.12 8.35 21.59
N LYS A 380 9.79 8.30 21.51
CA LYS A 380 8.91 8.12 22.66
C LYS A 380 8.93 6.67 23.16
N ALA A 381 8.66 6.47 24.45
CA ALA A 381 8.60 5.13 25.04
C ALA A 381 7.50 4.29 24.36
N GLY A 382 7.77 3.01 24.08
CA GLY A 382 6.85 2.11 23.39
C GLY A 382 6.87 2.21 21.85
N SER A 383 7.60 3.17 21.28
CA SER A 383 7.89 3.18 19.83
C SER A 383 9.05 2.23 19.51
N TYR A 384 9.09 1.73 18.27
CA TYR A 384 10.16 0.85 17.82
C TYR A 384 11.52 1.56 17.88
N GLY A 385 12.55 0.87 18.39
CA GLY A 385 13.90 1.42 18.53
C GLY A 385 14.11 2.39 19.70
N SER A 386 13.08 2.69 20.49
CA SER A 386 13.21 3.57 21.66
C SER A 386 14.03 2.92 22.78
N GLU A 387 15.03 3.65 23.28
CA GLU A 387 15.82 3.24 24.46
C GLU A 387 15.06 3.43 25.78
N LYS A 388 13.92 4.15 25.74
CA LYS A 388 13.10 4.47 26.90
C LYS A 388 12.20 3.27 27.17
N GLY A 389 12.69 2.35 28.01
CA GLY A 389 12.04 1.09 28.34
C GLY A 389 10.55 1.21 28.64
N ALA A 390 9.74 0.72 27.71
CA ALA A 390 8.36 0.29 27.89
C ALA A 390 8.15 -0.83 26.87
N ASP A 391 7.63 -1.97 27.29
CA ASP A 391 7.20 -2.99 26.33
C ASP A 391 6.21 -2.35 25.36
N PRO A 392 6.31 -2.63 24.05
CA PRO A 392 5.32 -2.16 23.07
C PRO A 392 3.93 -2.52 23.59
N GLN A 393 3.15 -1.53 23.99
CA GLN A 393 1.78 -1.76 24.41
C GLN A 393 0.97 -2.03 23.13
N PRO A 394 0.28 -3.17 23.02
CA PRO A 394 -0.62 -3.41 21.90
C PRO A 394 -1.57 -2.22 21.80
N ASN A 395 -1.52 -1.48 20.69
CA ASN A 395 -2.51 -0.45 20.47
C ASN A 395 -3.84 -1.17 20.27
N THR A 396 -4.81 -0.88 21.13
CA THR A 396 -6.20 -1.27 20.89
C THR A 396 -6.60 -0.68 19.54
N PRO A 397 -6.92 -1.51 18.53
CA PRO A 397 -7.36 -1.00 17.25
C PRO A 397 -8.60 -0.15 17.46
N ASP A 398 -8.54 1.11 17.03
CA ASP A 398 -9.76 1.82 16.71
C ASP A 398 -10.27 1.16 15.42
N ASP A 399 -11.37 0.39 15.54
CA ASP A 399 -12.05 -0.25 14.42
C ASP A 399 -12.50 0.83 13.42
N HIS A 400 -11.57 1.15 12.54
CA HIS A 400 -11.73 1.90 11.32
C HIS A 400 -11.96 0.88 10.22
N THR A 401 -13.02 0.09 10.35
CA THR A 401 -13.83 -0.16 9.16
C THR A 401 -14.06 1.22 8.54
N PRO A 402 -13.69 1.48 7.27
CA PRO A 402 -14.20 2.65 6.57
C PRO A 402 -15.70 2.64 6.85
N PRO A 403 -16.33 3.77 7.24
CA PRO A 403 -17.76 3.74 7.43
C PRO A 403 -18.33 3.32 6.08
N ASN A 404 -18.70 2.03 6.01
CA ASN A 404 -19.60 1.53 5.02
C ASN A 404 -20.68 2.61 4.98
N GLN A 405 -20.90 3.21 3.81
CA GLN A 405 -21.91 4.25 3.60
C GLN A 405 -23.33 3.64 3.76
N ASN A 406 -23.51 2.74 4.72
CA ASN A 406 -24.67 1.93 5.01
C ASN A 406 -25.36 2.54 6.22
N GLU A 407 -26.35 3.37 5.92
CA GLU A 407 -27.66 3.50 6.57
C GLU A 407 -27.76 3.79 8.08
N LYS A 408 -26.68 3.79 8.85
CA LYS A 408 -26.72 4.05 10.30
C LYS A 408 -26.88 5.52 10.65
N VAL A 409 -26.45 6.44 9.78
CA VAL A 409 -26.58 7.88 10.02
C VAL A 409 -27.13 8.58 8.80
N THR A 410 -28.23 9.32 8.95
CA THR A 410 -28.77 10.19 7.89
C THR A 410 -28.98 11.60 8.41
N PHE A 411 -28.92 12.57 7.49
CA PHE A 411 -29.16 13.98 7.78
C PHE A 411 -30.34 14.46 6.96
N ASP A 412 -31.35 15.03 7.62
CA ASP A 412 -32.39 15.81 6.96
C ASP A 412 -32.01 17.28 7.07
N ILE A 413 -31.58 17.87 5.97
CA ILE A 413 -31.21 19.28 5.87
C ILE A 413 -32.12 19.94 4.83
N PRO A 414 -32.66 21.14 5.11
CA PRO A 414 -33.43 21.89 4.12
C PRO A 414 -32.64 22.08 2.82
N GLN A 415 -33.30 21.93 1.67
CA GLN A 415 -32.63 22.07 0.37
C GLN A 415 -32.20 23.52 0.07
N ASN A 416 -32.86 24.51 0.68
CA ASN A 416 -32.63 25.93 0.44
C ASN A 416 -31.92 26.60 1.62
N VAL A 417 -30.70 26.16 1.95
CA VAL A 417 -29.88 26.81 2.98
C VAL A 417 -29.28 28.11 2.42
N SER A 418 -29.58 29.23 3.06
CA SER A 418 -29.00 30.54 2.72
C SER A 418 -27.84 30.89 3.66
N VAL A 419 -26.86 31.62 3.13
CA VAL A 419 -25.70 32.08 3.90
C VAL A 419 -26.14 32.99 5.05
N ASN A 420 -25.60 32.77 6.25
CA ASN A 420 -25.89 33.48 7.50
C ASN A 420 -27.34 33.41 8.01
N GLU A 421 -28.22 32.66 7.34
CA GLU A 421 -29.60 32.44 7.76
C GLU A 421 -29.71 31.16 8.61
N PRO A 422 -30.43 31.18 9.75
CA PRO A 422 -30.75 30.00 10.53
C PRO A 422 -31.45 28.90 9.72
N PHE A 423 -31.09 27.64 9.96
CA PHE A 423 -31.86 26.49 9.53
C PHE A 423 -31.79 25.36 10.58
N GLU A 424 -32.82 24.53 10.65
CA GLU A 424 -32.83 23.32 11.48
C GLU A 424 -32.37 22.12 10.64
N MET A 425 -31.42 21.34 11.14
CA MET A 425 -31.07 20.04 10.62
C MET A 425 -31.47 18.94 11.59
N THR A 426 -31.94 17.80 11.07
CA THR A 426 -32.23 16.62 11.88
C THR A 426 -31.22 15.52 11.57
N ILE A 427 -30.65 14.93 12.62
CA ILE A 427 -29.69 13.84 12.56
C ILE A 427 -30.40 12.58 13.04
N HIS A 428 -30.43 11.54 12.21
CA HIS A 428 -30.96 10.23 12.57
C HIS A 428 -29.82 9.23 12.69
N LEU A 429 -29.79 8.53 13.81
CA LEU A 429 -28.83 7.48 14.15
C LEU A 429 -29.61 6.18 14.31
N LYS A 430 -29.10 5.08 13.76
CA LYS A 430 -29.69 3.74 13.85
C LYS A 430 -28.63 2.68 14.16
N GLY A 431 -29.06 1.59 14.80
CA GLY A 431 -28.22 0.42 15.03
C GLY A 431 -27.22 0.57 16.18
N PHE A 432 -27.62 1.30 17.23
CA PHE A 432 -26.99 1.32 18.55
C PHE A 432 -27.67 0.29 19.48
N GLU A 433 -27.07 0.00 20.62
CA GLU A 433 -27.71 -0.87 21.63
C GLU A 433 -28.93 -0.17 22.25
N ALA A 434 -29.97 -0.93 22.56
CA ALA A 434 -31.18 -0.38 23.17
C ALA A 434 -30.86 0.33 24.50
N ASN A 435 -31.37 1.55 24.69
CA ASN A 435 -31.08 2.41 25.86
C ASN A 435 -29.62 2.84 26.03
N GLN A 436 -28.75 2.62 25.04
CA GLN A 436 -27.36 3.06 25.08
C GLN A 436 -27.29 4.59 25.21
N THR A 437 -26.45 5.06 26.13
CA THR A 437 -26.17 6.50 26.28
C THR A 437 -25.06 6.90 25.32
N LEU A 438 -25.33 7.90 24.49
CA LEU A 438 -24.40 8.48 23.52
C LEU A 438 -24.01 9.88 23.99
N GLU A 439 -22.75 10.04 24.39
CA GLU A 439 -22.18 11.29 24.89
C GLU A 439 -21.18 11.87 23.89
N ASN A 440 -20.95 13.19 23.97
CA ASN A 440 -19.98 13.90 23.11
C ASN A 440 -20.25 13.73 21.61
N LEU A 441 -21.53 13.70 21.22
CA LEU A 441 -21.90 13.83 19.83
C LEU A 441 -21.60 15.24 19.34
N ARG A 442 -21.00 15.35 18.15
CA ARG A 442 -20.65 16.63 17.53
C ARG A 442 -20.80 16.58 16.03
N VAL A 443 -21.51 17.55 15.46
CA VAL A 443 -21.67 17.72 14.01
C VAL A 443 -20.88 18.94 13.53
N GLY A 444 -20.28 18.85 12.35
CA GLY A 444 -19.58 19.96 11.70
C GLY A 444 -19.91 20.01 10.21
N ILE A 445 -19.86 21.21 9.64
CA ILE A 445 -20.04 21.48 8.21
C ILE A 445 -18.80 22.20 7.72
N TYR A 446 -18.12 21.64 6.73
CA TYR A 446 -16.81 22.11 6.28
C TYR A 446 -16.66 22.05 4.76
N LYS A 447 -15.75 22.86 4.24
CA LYS A 447 -15.28 22.82 2.85
C LYS A 447 -13.92 22.12 2.74
N GLU A 448 -13.36 22.14 1.53
CA GLU A 448 -12.03 21.64 1.19
C GLU A 448 -10.96 22.15 2.18
N GLY A 449 -9.96 21.32 2.47
CA GLY A 449 -8.93 21.60 3.47
C GLY A 449 -9.40 21.51 4.93
N GLY A 450 -10.62 21.04 5.20
CA GLY A 450 -11.15 20.89 6.56
C GLY A 450 -11.63 22.20 7.20
N ARG A 451 -11.76 23.27 6.41
CA ARG A 451 -12.19 24.58 6.87
C ARG A 451 -13.67 24.55 7.27
N GLN A 452 -13.94 24.76 8.56
CA GLN A 452 -15.30 24.81 9.11
C GLN A 452 -16.06 26.05 8.62
N ILE A 453 -17.28 25.84 8.15
CA ILE A 453 -18.22 26.91 7.76
C ILE A 453 -19.51 26.88 8.58
N GLY A 454 -19.78 25.77 9.27
CA GLY A 454 -20.97 25.59 10.09
C GLY A 454 -20.83 26.23 11.47
N GLN A 455 -21.87 26.96 11.86
CA GLN A 455 -22.09 27.49 13.20
C GLN A 455 -23.33 26.82 13.78
N PHE A 456 -23.30 26.50 15.07
CA PHE A 456 -24.36 25.72 15.72
C PHE A 456 -24.82 26.40 17.00
N SER A 457 -26.10 26.22 17.31
CA SER A 457 -26.73 26.83 18.46
C SER A 457 -27.34 25.79 19.39
N SER A 458 -27.10 25.93 20.70
CA SER A 458 -27.71 25.12 21.76
C SER A 458 -28.90 25.81 22.45
N LYS A 459 -29.12 27.10 22.16
CA LYS A 459 -30.22 27.94 22.64
C LYS A 459 -30.57 28.94 21.55
N ASP A 460 -31.83 28.98 21.15
CA ASP A 460 -32.33 29.77 20.01
C ASP A 460 -31.66 31.15 19.90
N ASN A 461 -31.06 31.42 18.74
CA ASN A 461 -30.35 32.65 18.34
C ASN A 461 -28.93 32.89 18.88
N ASP A 462 -28.36 32.02 19.71
CA ASP A 462 -26.96 32.12 20.13
C ASP A 462 -26.09 31.08 19.39
N TYR A 463 -25.32 31.53 18.39
CA TYR A 463 -24.51 30.68 17.51
C TYR A 463 -23.04 30.75 17.88
N ASN A 464 -22.43 29.58 18.10
CA ASN A 464 -20.99 29.49 18.30
C ASN A 464 -20.21 29.94 17.04
N PRO A 465 -18.93 30.35 17.19
CA PRO A 465 -18.03 30.49 16.05
C PRO A 465 -17.97 29.21 15.21
N PRO A 466 -17.56 29.29 13.94
CA PRO A 466 -17.47 28.13 13.06
C PRO A 466 -16.63 27.00 13.69
N GLY A 467 -17.19 25.81 13.72
CA GLY A 467 -16.59 24.70 14.46
C GLY A 467 -17.55 23.53 14.62
N TYR A 468 -17.15 22.53 15.38
CA TYR A 468 -18.05 21.45 15.77
C TYR A 468 -19.13 21.95 16.74
N SER A 469 -20.33 21.43 16.60
CA SER A 469 -21.43 21.65 17.55
C SER A 469 -21.15 21.01 18.91
N THR A 470 -21.91 21.45 19.91
CA THR A 470 -22.04 20.78 21.21
C THR A 470 -23.45 20.18 21.28
N LEU A 471 -23.60 18.90 20.96
CA LEU A 471 -24.91 18.23 21.00
C LEU A 471 -25.21 17.71 22.41
N PRO A 472 -26.51 17.59 22.77
CA PRO A 472 -26.89 16.99 24.04
C PRO A 472 -26.47 15.51 24.11
N THR A 473 -26.21 15.02 25.33
CA THR A 473 -26.21 13.59 25.60
C THR A 473 -27.60 13.02 25.33
N VAL A 474 -27.65 11.93 24.59
CA VAL A 474 -28.90 11.29 24.15
C VAL A 474 -28.87 9.80 24.49
N LYS A 475 -30.06 9.20 24.64
CA LYS A 475 -30.20 7.75 24.79
C LYS A 475 -30.87 7.18 23.57
N ALA A 476 -30.35 6.07 23.06
CA ALA A 476 -31.02 5.28 22.06
C ALA A 476 -32.36 4.75 22.58
N ASP A 477 -33.37 4.72 21.73
CA ASP A 477 -34.66 4.11 22.04
C ASP A 477 -34.54 2.59 22.17
N GLU A 478 -35.66 1.92 22.41
CA GLU A 478 -35.75 0.46 22.52
C GLU A 478 -35.30 -0.29 21.24
N ASN A 479 -35.28 0.40 20.10
CA ASN A 479 -34.88 -0.14 18.81
C ASN A 479 -33.45 0.30 18.41
N GLY A 480 -32.71 0.97 19.29
CA GLY A 480 -31.36 1.43 19.00
C GLY A 480 -31.28 2.68 18.12
N ASN A 481 -32.36 3.48 18.04
CA ASN A 481 -32.42 4.70 17.23
C ASN A 481 -32.30 5.97 18.09
N VAL A 482 -31.76 7.03 17.49
CA VAL A 482 -31.72 8.38 18.08
C VAL A 482 -32.04 9.40 17.00
N THR A 483 -32.82 10.42 17.35
CA THR A 483 -33.06 11.60 16.52
C THR A 483 -32.65 12.87 17.26
N ILE A 484 -31.83 13.71 16.63
CA ILE A 484 -31.29 14.95 17.20
C ILE A 484 -31.61 16.10 16.26
N LYS A 485 -32.26 17.15 16.77
CA LYS A 485 -32.46 18.41 16.06
C LYS A 485 -31.37 19.40 16.44
N VAL A 486 -30.82 20.09 15.43
CA VAL A 486 -29.71 21.03 15.60
C VAL A 486 -30.01 22.29 14.79
N ASN A 487 -29.98 23.45 15.46
CA ASN A 487 -30.03 24.74 14.79
C ASN A 487 -28.64 25.11 14.29
N ALA A 488 -28.54 25.44 13.00
CA ALA A 488 -27.29 25.72 12.31
C ALA A 488 -27.37 27.00 11.46
N LYS A 489 -26.20 27.59 11.22
CA LYS A 489 -25.93 28.66 10.25
C LYS A 489 -24.68 28.28 9.48
N VAL A 490 -24.54 28.82 8.27
CA VAL A 490 -23.34 28.62 7.46
C VAL A 490 -22.79 29.97 7.00
N LEU A 491 -21.48 30.14 7.08
CA LEU A 491 -20.81 31.38 6.66
C LEU A 491 -20.74 31.55 5.14
N GLU A 492 -20.94 30.47 4.39
CA GLU A 492 -20.83 30.42 2.94
C GLU A 492 -21.81 29.38 2.37
N SER A 493 -21.96 29.34 1.04
CA SER A 493 -22.80 28.36 0.35
C SER A 493 -22.45 26.92 0.74
N MET A 494 -23.48 26.12 0.98
CA MET A 494 -23.38 24.68 1.25
C MET A 494 -22.94 23.86 0.03
N GLU A 495 -22.94 24.44 -1.17
CA GLU A 495 -22.47 23.76 -2.37
C GLU A 495 -21.00 23.32 -2.22
N GLY A 496 -20.76 22.03 -2.45
CA GLY A 496 -19.45 21.39 -2.26
C GLY A 496 -19.02 21.23 -0.80
N SER A 497 -19.91 21.46 0.17
CA SER A 497 -19.62 21.22 1.59
C SER A 497 -19.79 19.75 1.96
N LYS A 498 -19.11 19.35 3.04
CA LYS A 498 -19.24 18.05 3.69
C LYS A 498 -19.81 18.23 5.10
N ILE A 499 -20.66 17.30 5.53
CA ILE A 499 -21.19 17.20 6.88
C ILE A 499 -20.54 16.00 7.56
N ARG A 500 -20.03 16.19 8.79
CA ARG A 500 -19.43 15.11 9.59
C ARG A 500 -20.06 15.04 10.96
N LEU A 501 -20.48 13.84 11.36
CA LEU A 501 -20.88 13.53 12.72
C LEU A 501 -19.81 12.68 13.41
N LYS A 502 -19.45 13.04 14.64
CA LYS A 502 -18.57 12.25 15.52
C LYS A 502 -19.28 11.89 16.82
N LEU A 503 -18.90 10.76 17.39
CA LEU A 503 -19.23 10.32 18.76
C LEU A 503 -17.91 10.23 19.53
N GLY A 504 -17.67 11.16 20.45
CA GLY A 504 -16.33 11.38 21.01
C GLY A 504 -15.33 11.68 19.88
N ASP A 505 -14.23 10.93 19.81
CA ASP A 505 -13.22 11.06 18.76
C ASP A 505 -13.48 10.21 17.50
N LYS A 506 -14.41 9.25 17.57
CA LYS A 506 -14.79 8.42 16.43
C LYS A 506 -15.66 9.20 15.46
N THR A 507 -15.27 9.25 14.18
CA THR A 507 -16.15 9.72 13.10
C THR A 507 -17.18 8.65 12.80
N LEU A 508 -18.47 8.98 12.93
CA LEU A 508 -19.57 8.09 12.57
C LEU A 508 -19.87 8.15 11.06
N ILE A 509 -19.87 9.35 10.49
CA ILE A 509 -20.09 9.55 9.05
C ILE A 509 -19.46 10.87 8.58
N THR A 510 -19.01 10.89 7.33
CA THR A 510 -18.77 12.09 6.53
C THR A 510 -19.55 11.94 5.22
N THR A 511 -20.41 12.90 4.89
CA THR A 511 -21.18 12.89 3.64
C THR A 511 -21.11 14.25 2.96
N ASP A 512 -21.19 14.25 1.63
CA ASP A 512 -21.40 15.49 0.87
C ASP A 512 -22.82 16.02 1.13
N PHE A 513 -22.97 17.34 1.16
CA PHE A 513 -24.29 17.98 1.10
C PHE A 513 -24.89 17.75 -0.29
N LYS A 514 -26.15 17.31 -0.33
CA LYS A 514 -26.85 16.94 -1.56
C LYS A 514 -27.69 18.09 -2.11
#